data_AF-A0ABC8M3X4-F1
#
_entry.id   AF-A0ABC8M3X4-F1
#
_cell.length_a   1.000
_cell.length_b   1.000
_cell.length_c   1.000
_cell.angle_alpha   90.00
_cell.angle_beta   90.00
_cell.angle_gamma   90.00
#
_symmetry.space_group_name_H-M   'P 1'
#
loop_
_entity.id
_entity.type
_entity.pdbx_description
1 polymer ?
#
loop_
_entity_poly.entity_id
_entity_poly.type
_entity_poly.pdbx_seq_one_letter_code
_entity_poly.pdbx_strand_id
1 'polypeptide(L)'
;MYSLILHGRRLQKWRHAVNLVLNDYAFSVPNVFSSLSNSFSSASVSSLQDGLKGNNFTVSYLVDSLGFTTKLAESTWKKVTSEPKGNPDSVLNLLRSHGFTDSHISTIITNYPRLFILDAEKFIAPNLKFLQSRGPPTSELTEILSKVPKILGMKGDQAVGRYYDFIKDIIEADKCSKYEMSCLSLPEGTRQENIIRNVLVLRRLGVPQKLLFSLLVSSSHIVSGKERFEDSLKKIVDMGFNPNSSKFVEALRIVYQISDKTIEDKVNLYQKLGFSVEDVWEMFKKYPFLLAISEKNIMNSFKTFMSLSFTRDEFVRMVKHCPQSIGLSAELVKKKTEFLMKSRICSLEDVVSNPAVFGYSLEKRIVPRCNVIKALMLKGGGIPSVGYILVCRDEVFLNRYVRKHDDKELVAELMAIFTGEGAS
;
A
#
# COMPACT_ATOMS: atom_id res chain seq x y z
N MET A 1 14.69 -17.92 -21.76
CA MET A 1 13.78 -16.89 -21.20
C MET A 1 14.46 -15.53 -20.88
N TYR A 2 15.75 -15.32 -21.22
CA TYR A 2 16.48 -14.06 -20.96
C TYR A 2 16.49 -13.04 -22.12
N SER A 3 15.71 -13.24 -23.19
CA SER A 3 15.77 -12.40 -24.41
C SER A 3 14.75 -11.26 -24.46
N LEU A 4 13.84 -11.13 -23.49
CA LEU A 4 12.79 -10.09 -23.50
C LEU A 4 13.02 -8.94 -22.50
N ILE A 5 14.16 -8.96 -21.80
CA ILE A 5 14.50 -7.93 -20.82
C ILE A 5 15.91 -7.48 -21.14
N LEU A 6 16.05 -6.36 -21.84
CA LEU A 6 17.16 -5.40 -21.71
C LEU A 6 17.04 -4.35 -22.80
N HIS A 7 17.14 -3.07 -22.43
CA HIS A 7 18.05 -2.10 -23.04
C HIS A 7 18.13 -0.85 -22.14
N GLY A 8 19.32 -0.57 -21.60
CA GLY A 8 19.57 0.66 -20.85
C GLY A 8 20.97 0.69 -20.23
N ARG A 9 21.87 1.53 -20.76
CA ARG A 9 23.30 1.62 -20.37
C ARG A 9 23.56 2.00 -18.90
N ARG A 10 22.54 2.42 -18.15
CA ARG A 10 22.62 2.63 -16.69
C ARG A 10 22.59 1.32 -15.88
N LEU A 11 22.19 0.18 -16.47
CA LEU A 11 22.08 -1.12 -15.80
C LEU A 11 23.43 -1.78 -15.46
N GLN A 12 24.53 -1.47 -16.16
CA GLN A 12 25.80 -2.19 -15.95
C GLN A 12 26.47 -1.88 -14.60
N LYS A 13 26.40 -0.63 -14.11
CA LYS A 13 26.92 -0.28 -12.76
C LYS A 13 26.12 -0.97 -11.65
N TRP A 14 24.80 -1.08 -11.80
CA TRP A 14 23.93 -1.73 -10.83
C TRP A 14 23.99 -3.25 -10.89
N ARG A 15 24.12 -3.85 -12.09
CA ARG A 15 24.39 -5.28 -12.24
C ARG A 15 25.71 -5.67 -11.62
N HIS A 16 26.74 -4.84 -11.75
CA HIS A 16 28.02 -5.14 -11.10
C HIS A 16 27.90 -5.02 -9.58
N ALA A 17 27.20 -4.01 -9.05
CA ALA A 17 26.94 -3.88 -7.61
C ALA A 17 26.07 -5.01 -7.05
N VAL A 18 25.01 -5.42 -7.75
CA VAL A 18 24.14 -6.55 -7.37
C VAL A 18 24.86 -7.88 -7.48
N ASN A 19 25.63 -8.11 -8.54
CA ASN A 19 26.43 -9.32 -8.68
C ASN A 19 27.59 -9.36 -7.68
N LEU A 20 28.20 -8.23 -7.30
CA LEU A 20 29.18 -8.19 -6.21
C LEU A 20 28.50 -8.50 -4.87
N VAL A 21 27.33 -7.92 -4.62
CA VAL A 21 26.54 -8.21 -3.42
C VAL A 21 26.03 -9.65 -3.41
N LEU A 22 25.73 -10.31 -4.54
CA LEU A 22 25.23 -11.69 -4.57
C LEU A 22 26.33 -12.76 -4.72
N ASN A 23 27.44 -12.47 -5.41
CA ASN A 23 28.52 -13.45 -5.67
C ASN A 23 29.48 -13.64 -4.49
N ASP A 24 29.59 -12.66 -3.57
CA ASP A 24 30.32 -12.84 -2.31
C ASP A 24 29.70 -13.95 -1.41
N TYR A 25 28.51 -14.46 -1.76
CA TYR A 25 27.77 -15.47 -0.99
C TYR A 25 27.83 -16.91 -1.55
N ALA A 26 28.55 -17.16 -2.64
CA ALA A 26 28.43 -18.43 -3.38
C ALA A 26 29.42 -19.56 -3.01
N PHE A 27 30.25 -19.41 -1.97
CA PHE A 27 31.23 -20.45 -1.60
C PHE A 27 31.19 -20.85 -0.12
N SER A 28 30.36 -21.86 0.20
CA SER A 28 30.71 -22.96 1.13
C SER A 28 29.56 -23.96 1.28
N VAL A 29 29.79 -25.19 0.83
CA VAL A 29 28.99 -26.44 0.93
C VAL A 29 29.69 -27.30 2.04
N PRO A 30 29.11 -28.26 2.80
CA PRO A 30 28.05 -29.22 2.42
C PRO A 30 26.92 -29.55 3.42
N ASN A 31 25.78 -29.88 2.79
CA ASN A 31 24.72 -30.84 3.14
C ASN A 31 24.97 -31.81 4.29
N VAL A 32 24.01 -31.89 5.23
CA VAL A 32 23.70 -33.10 6.03
C VAL A 32 22.24 -33.07 6.57
N PHE A 33 21.46 -34.15 6.30
CA PHE A 33 20.20 -34.66 6.93
C PHE A 33 18.96 -33.72 7.06
N SER A 34 17.72 -34.17 7.32
CA SER A 34 16.87 -35.27 6.85
C SER A 34 15.44 -34.97 7.33
N SER A 35 14.47 -35.59 6.65
CA SER A 35 13.04 -35.70 6.98
C SER A 35 12.71 -35.74 8.48
N LEU A 36 11.61 -35.07 8.88
CA LEU A 36 10.33 -35.77 9.04
C LEU A 36 9.17 -34.81 9.36
N SER A 37 8.05 -35.17 8.76
CA SER A 37 6.70 -34.67 8.90
C SER A 37 6.11 -34.98 10.28
N ASN A 38 5.12 -34.19 10.73
CA ASN A 38 3.74 -34.66 10.81
C ASN A 38 2.77 -33.60 11.31
N SER A 39 1.53 -33.82 10.90
CA SER A 39 0.37 -32.94 10.90
C SER A 39 -0.66 -33.32 11.97
N PHE A 40 -1.57 -32.36 12.24
CA PHE A 40 -2.93 -32.50 12.80
C PHE A 40 -3.01 -33.05 14.26
N SER A 41 -3.97 -32.70 15.13
CA SER A 41 -5.39 -32.38 14.95
C SER A 41 -5.95 -31.56 16.13
N SER A 42 -7.12 -30.98 15.91
CA SER A 42 -7.97 -30.23 16.84
C SER A 42 -8.66 -31.09 17.90
N ALA A 43 -8.93 -30.50 19.07
CA ALA A 43 -10.09 -30.85 19.89
C ALA A 43 -10.63 -29.60 20.60
N SER A 44 -11.95 -29.49 20.59
CA SER A 44 -12.79 -28.41 21.14
C SER A 44 -13.30 -28.76 22.54
N VAL A 45 -13.29 -27.78 23.46
CA VAL A 45 -14.11 -27.81 24.69
C VAL A 45 -14.60 -26.38 24.99
N SER A 46 -15.92 -26.18 24.88
CA SER A 46 -16.72 -25.11 25.50
C SER A 46 -16.79 -25.35 27.02
N SER A 47 -16.99 -24.41 27.94
CA SER A 47 -17.42 -23.02 27.99
C SER A 47 -17.33 -22.62 29.47
N LEU A 48 -17.10 -21.35 29.80
CA LEU A 48 -17.71 -20.67 30.95
C LEU A 48 -17.48 -19.17 30.76
N GLN A 49 -18.55 -18.47 30.38
CA GLN A 49 -18.65 -17.02 30.38
C GLN A 49 -18.85 -16.58 31.83
N ASP A 50 -18.00 -15.66 32.29
CA ASP A 50 -18.39 -14.69 33.31
C ASP A 50 -17.84 -13.31 32.93
N GLY A 51 -18.68 -12.31 33.18
CA GLY A 51 -18.79 -11.11 32.34
C GLY A 51 -17.69 -10.06 32.48
N LEU A 52 -17.41 -9.41 31.36
CA LEU A 52 -16.93 -8.02 31.30
C LEU A 52 -17.56 -7.36 30.07
N LYS A 53 -18.24 -6.23 30.28
CA LYS A 53 -18.81 -5.36 29.24
C LYS A 53 -17.71 -4.97 28.25
N GLY A 54 -17.71 -5.61 27.08
CA GLY A 54 -16.77 -5.32 26.00
C GLY A 54 -17.15 -4.02 25.30
N ASN A 55 -16.32 -2.99 25.45
CA ASN A 55 -16.32 -1.87 24.51
C ASN A 55 -15.84 -2.42 23.17
N ASN A 56 -16.76 -2.59 22.22
CA ASN A 56 -16.42 -3.04 20.89
C ASN A 56 -15.40 -2.06 20.27
N PHE A 57 -14.22 -2.58 19.93
CA PHE A 57 -13.25 -1.85 19.12
C PHE A 57 -14.01 -1.37 17.87
N THR A 58 -14.02 -0.07 17.61
CA THR A 58 -14.82 0.57 16.55
C THR A 58 -14.07 1.77 15.99
N VAL A 59 -14.55 2.34 14.88
CA VAL A 59 -14.02 3.60 14.35
C VAL A 59 -14.17 4.73 15.38
N SER A 60 -15.31 4.82 16.07
CA SER A 60 -15.54 5.80 17.14
C SER A 60 -14.58 5.60 18.30
N TYR A 61 -14.34 4.36 18.73
CA TYR A 61 -13.35 4.09 19.78
C TYR A 61 -11.96 4.68 19.48
N LEU A 62 -11.47 4.56 18.23
CA LEU A 62 -10.18 5.15 17.82
C LEU A 62 -10.20 6.68 17.84
N VAL A 63 -11.34 7.30 17.50
CA VAL A 63 -11.52 8.75 17.58
C VAL A 63 -11.52 9.20 19.03
N ASP A 64 -12.32 8.55 19.88
CA ASP A 64 -12.57 8.97 21.25
C ASP A 64 -11.37 8.68 22.16
N SER A 65 -10.70 7.54 21.99
CA SER A 65 -9.64 7.06 22.89
C SER A 65 -8.23 7.49 22.47
N LEU A 66 -8.00 7.73 21.17
CA LEU A 66 -6.68 8.09 20.62
C LEU A 66 -6.68 9.43 19.86
N GLY A 67 -7.82 10.13 19.78
CA GLY A 67 -7.92 11.42 19.10
C GLY A 67 -7.75 11.33 17.58
N PHE A 68 -8.04 10.17 16.97
CA PHE A 68 -7.88 10.01 15.52
C PHE A 68 -8.89 10.86 14.76
N THR A 69 -8.49 11.35 13.58
CA THR A 69 -9.49 11.84 12.61
C THR A 69 -10.34 10.66 12.12
N THR A 70 -11.62 10.89 11.81
CA THR A 70 -12.53 9.86 11.31
C THR A 70 -11.93 9.08 10.12
N LYS A 71 -11.28 9.78 9.18
CA LYS A 71 -10.62 9.15 8.02
C LYS A 71 -9.47 8.22 8.44
N LEU A 72 -8.64 8.65 9.39
CA LEU A 72 -7.53 7.85 9.89
C LEU A 72 -8.06 6.62 10.64
N ALA A 73 -9.07 6.81 11.50
CA ALA A 73 -9.73 5.73 12.23
C ALA A 73 -10.33 4.69 11.28
N GLU A 74 -11.07 5.10 10.24
CA GLU A 74 -11.61 4.20 9.22
C GLU A 74 -10.51 3.42 8.48
N SER A 75 -9.43 4.09 8.09
CA SER A 75 -8.32 3.45 7.37
C SER A 75 -7.54 2.45 8.24
N THR A 76 -7.44 2.72 9.54
CA THR A 76 -6.78 1.88 10.53
C THR A 76 -7.66 0.68 10.86
N TRP A 77 -8.96 0.92 11.08
CA TRP A 77 -9.98 -0.09 11.31
C TRP A 77 -10.04 -1.12 10.18
N LYS A 78 -10.05 -0.68 8.92
CA LYS A 78 -10.07 -1.59 7.75
C LYS A 78 -8.90 -2.57 7.69
N LYS A 79 -7.78 -2.27 8.35
CA LYS A 79 -6.61 -3.18 8.42
C LYS A 79 -6.77 -4.28 9.49
N VAL A 80 -7.73 -4.13 10.39
CA VAL A 80 -8.10 -5.09 11.43
C VAL A 80 -9.26 -5.93 10.87
N THR A 81 -8.92 -7.04 10.24
CA THR A 81 -9.86 -7.91 9.50
C THR A 81 -10.66 -8.85 10.40
N SER A 82 -10.48 -8.79 11.72
CA SER A 82 -11.06 -9.73 12.68
C SER A 82 -11.36 -9.02 13.98
N GLU A 83 -12.39 -9.45 14.69
CA GLU A 83 -12.72 -8.91 16.01
C GLU A 83 -11.51 -9.09 16.95
N PRO A 84 -11.18 -8.06 17.75
CA PRO A 84 -10.11 -8.15 18.72
C PRO A 84 -10.44 -9.27 19.72
N LYS A 85 -9.46 -10.13 20.00
CA LYS A 85 -9.63 -11.22 20.96
C LYS A 85 -9.49 -10.77 22.41
N GLY A 86 -9.04 -9.53 22.64
CA GLY A 86 -8.80 -8.95 23.96
C GLY A 86 -9.37 -7.54 24.08
N ASN A 87 -9.32 -6.99 25.29
CA ASN A 87 -9.76 -5.64 25.58
C ASN A 87 -8.75 -4.61 25.00
N PRO A 88 -9.15 -3.75 24.06
CA PRO A 88 -8.28 -2.70 23.52
C PRO A 88 -7.71 -1.78 24.62
N ASP A 89 -8.49 -1.50 25.67
CA ASP A 89 -8.05 -0.66 26.79
C ASP A 89 -6.90 -1.28 27.57
N SER A 90 -6.86 -2.62 27.68
CA SER A 90 -5.74 -3.33 28.32
C SER A 90 -4.44 -3.09 27.55
N VAL A 91 -4.48 -3.11 26.21
CA VAL A 91 -3.31 -2.82 25.37
C VAL A 91 -2.86 -1.37 25.56
N LEU A 92 -3.80 -0.41 25.54
CA LEU A 92 -3.47 1.01 25.70
C LEU A 92 -2.90 1.32 27.08
N ASN A 93 -3.54 0.82 28.13
CA ASN A 93 -3.12 1.04 29.51
C ASN A 93 -1.76 0.39 29.80
N LEU A 94 -1.50 -0.80 29.22
CA LEU A 94 -0.20 -1.45 29.31
C LEU A 94 0.91 -0.62 28.66
N LEU A 95 0.66 -0.04 27.47
CA LEU A 95 1.65 0.85 26.84
C LEU A 95 1.89 2.11 27.68
N ARG A 96 0.83 2.74 28.21
CA ARG A 96 0.96 3.93 29.06
C ARG A 96 1.75 3.65 30.33
N SER A 97 1.50 2.52 30.99
CA SER A 97 2.24 2.12 32.20
C SER A 97 3.73 1.86 31.95
N HIS A 98 4.12 1.63 30.70
CA HIS A 98 5.51 1.45 30.28
C HIS A 98 6.12 2.72 29.65
N GLY A 99 5.50 3.89 29.87
CA GLY A 99 6.06 5.20 29.50
C GLY A 99 5.77 5.66 28.07
N PHE A 100 4.82 5.03 27.37
CA PHE A 100 4.42 5.48 26.04
C PHE A 100 3.39 6.62 26.15
N THR A 101 3.64 7.71 25.41
CA THR A 101 2.70 8.82 25.26
C THR A 101 1.58 8.46 24.30
N ASP A 102 0.45 9.18 24.34
CA ASP A 102 -0.64 8.96 23.39
C ASP A 102 -0.21 9.17 21.92
N SER A 103 0.81 10.01 21.66
CA SER A 103 1.40 10.19 20.34
C SER A 103 2.16 8.94 19.87
N HIS A 104 2.96 8.32 20.76
CA HIS A 104 3.62 7.05 20.46
C HIS A 104 2.60 5.95 20.21
N ILE A 105 1.59 5.84 21.07
CA ILE A 105 0.51 4.85 20.95
C ILE A 105 -0.25 5.04 19.63
N SER A 106 -0.60 6.28 19.28
CA SER A 106 -1.26 6.61 18.01
C SER A 106 -0.44 6.15 16.80
N THR A 107 0.88 6.36 16.85
CA THR A 107 1.81 5.93 15.81
C THR A 107 1.89 4.40 15.73
N ILE A 108 2.03 3.72 16.86
CA ILE A 108 2.06 2.25 16.97
C ILE A 108 0.80 1.64 16.38
N ILE A 109 -0.37 2.12 16.78
CA ILE A 109 -1.66 1.60 16.32
C ILE A 109 -1.87 1.87 14.84
N THR A 110 -1.48 3.05 14.34
CA THR A 110 -1.56 3.36 12.89
C THR A 110 -0.69 2.43 12.05
N ASN A 111 0.52 2.11 12.54
CA ASN A 111 1.50 1.27 11.86
C ASN A 111 1.15 -0.23 11.96
N TYR A 112 0.65 -0.67 13.11
CA TYR A 112 0.33 -2.08 13.36
C TYR A 112 -0.99 -2.25 14.15
N PRO A 113 -2.13 -2.03 13.47
CA PRO A 113 -3.46 -2.15 14.09
C PRO A 113 -3.76 -3.54 14.67
N ARG A 114 -3.04 -4.56 14.18
CA ARG A 114 -3.13 -5.95 14.67
C ARG A 114 -2.74 -6.10 16.14
N LEU A 115 -2.11 -5.09 16.74
CA LEU A 115 -1.76 -5.11 18.16
C LEU A 115 -2.99 -5.34 19.06
N PHE A 116 -4.18 -4.83 18.69
CA PHE A 116 -5.43 -5.05 19.43
C PHE A 116 -6.00 -6.47 19.34
N ILE A 117 -5.55 -7.26 18.35
CA ILE A 117 -5.96 -8.66 18.21
C ILE A 117 -5.08 -9.56 19.09
N LEU A 118 -3.90 -9.09 19.47
CA LEU A 118 -2.96 -9.85 20.29
C LEU A 118 -3.41 -9.83 21.75
N ASP A 119 -3.20 -10.96 22.42
CA ASP A 119 -3.39 -11.07 23.86
C ASP A 119 -2.28 -10.26 24.56
N ALA A 120 -2.72 -9.22 25.28
CA ALA A 120 -1.83 -8.26 25.92
C ALA A 120 -0.95 -8.92 26.99
N GLU A 121 -1.54 -9.80 27.81
CA GLU A 121 -0.83 -10.47 28.91
C GLU A 121 0.08 -11.59 28.42
N LYS A 122 -0.31 -12.26 27.34
CA LYS A 122 0.46 -13.39 26.80
C LYS A 122 1.62 -12.97 25.91
N PHE A 123 1.48 -11.87 25.14
CA PHE A 123 2.48 -11.47 24.15
C PHE A 123 3.08 -10.10 24.45
N ILE A 124 2.25 -9.08 24.68
CA ILE A 124 2.73 -7.70 24.73
C ILE A 124 3.49 -7.43 26.03
N ALA A 125 2.91 -7.77 27.19
CA ALA A 125 3.50 -7.51 28.49
C ALA A 125 4.83 -8.24 28.73
N PRO A 126 4.98 -9.54 28.40
CA PRO A 126 6.25 -10.24 28.53
C PRO A 126 7.34 -9.61 27.65
N ASN A 127 7.01 -9.30 26.40
CA ASN A 127 7.95 -8.69 25.46
C ASN A 127 8.39 -7.28 25.90
N LEU A 128 7.48 -6.47 26.45
CA LEU A 128 7.83 -5.15 27.01
C LEU A 128 8.77 -5.27 28.22
N LYS A 129 8.45 -6.16 29.18
CA LYS A 129 9.29 -6.40 30.35
C LYS A 129 10.68 -6.90 29.96
N PHE A 130 10.76 -7.83 29.03
CA PHE A 130 12.03 -8.33 28.50
C PHE A 130 12.85 -7.23 27.81
N LEU A 131 12.23 -6.39 26.98
CA LEU A 131 12.95 -5.30 26.32
C LEU A 131 13.45 -4.24 27.31
N GLN A 132 12.69 -3.95 28.37
CA GLN A 132 13.11 -3.05 29.44
C GLN A 132 14.24 -3.63 30.30
N SER A 133 14.22 -4.94 30.59
CA SER A 133 15.26 -5.59 31.40
C SER A 133 16.62 -5.61 30.71
N ARG A 134 16.67 -5.43 29.38
CA ARG A 134 17.91 -5.22 28.62
C ARG A 134 18.57 -3.86 28.86
N GLY A 135 17.88 -2.93 29.53
CA GLY A 135 18.41 -1.62 29.91
C GLY A 135 18.50 -0.52 28.83
N PRO A 136 17.76 -0.53 27.70
CA PRO A 136 17.79 0.62 26.79
C PRO A 136 17.11 1.84 27.43
N PRO A 137 17.50 3.08 27.06
CA PRO A 137 16.76 4.27 27.44
C PRO A 137 15.30 4.19 26.98
N THR A 138 14.36 4.70 27.79
CA THR A 138 12.93 4.72 27.44
C THR A 138 12.66 5.43 26.10
N SER A 139 13.42 6.47 25.78
CA SER A 139 13.34 7.17 24.50
C SER A 139 13.72 6.29 23.31
N GLU A 140 14.76 5.48 23.43
CA GLU A 140 15.20 4.52 22.40
C GLU A 140 14.15 3.42 22.22
N LEU A 141 13.66 2.86 23.33
CA LEU A 141 12.64 1.82 23.32
C LEU A 141 11.35 2.30 22.65
N THR A 142 10.87 3.48 23.02
CA THR A 142 9.67 4.08 22.43
C THR A 142 9.86 4.47 20.96
N GLU A 143 11.05 4.95 20.56
CA GLU A 143 11.39 5.22 19.15
C GLU A 143 11.30 3.93 18.31
N ILE A 144 11.98 2.86 18.74
CA ILE A 144 12.02 1.58 18.01
C ILE A 144 10.63 0.96 17.91
N LEU A 145 9.90 0.88 19.03
CA LEU A 145 8.59 0.25 19.06
C LEU A 145 7.53 1.08 18.32
N SER A 146 7.70 2.40 18.19
CA SER A 146 6.84 3.22 17.32
C SER A 146 7.05 2.94 15.83
N LYS A 147 8.29 2.65 15.41
CA LYS A 147 8.62 2.34 14.02
C LYS A 147 8.32 0.88 13.64
N VAL A 148 8.57 -0.07 14.54
CA VAL A 148 8.38 -1.51 14.30
C VAL A 148 7.67 -2.19 15.48
N PRO A 149 6.39 -1.86 15.73
CA PRO A 149 5.61 -2.41 16.86
C PRO A 149 5.36 -3.93 16.81
N LYS A 150 5.64 -4.57 15.67
CA LYS A 150 5.48 -6.01 15.49
C LYS A 150 6.29 -6.85 16.49
N ILE A 151 7.39 -6.31 17.01
CA ILE A 151 8.24 -6.96 18.02
C ILE A 151 7.38 -7.43 19.21
N LEU A 152 6.38 -6.63 19.61
CA LEU A 152 5.49 -6.92 20.73
C LEU A 152 4.62 -8.16 20.53
N GLY A 153 4.45 -8.61 19.29
CA GLY A 153 3.69 -9.83 18.95
C GLY A 153 4.55 -11.05 18.64
N MET A 154 5.87 -10.96 18.81
CA MET A 154 6.78 -12.08 18.55
C MET A 154 6.76 -13.08 19.72
N LYS A 155 7.17 -14.32 19.43
CA LYS A 155 7.29 -15.39 20.42
C LYS A 155 8.77 -15.63 20.73
N GLY A 156 9.10 -15.65 22.01
CA GLY A 156 10.43 -16.00 22.50
C GLY A 156 11.38 -14.81 22.62
N ASP A 157 11.92 -14.63 23.81
CA ASP A 157 12.82 -13.54 24.20
C ASP A 157 14.05 -13.42 23.30
N GLN A 158 14.65 -14.56 22.92
CA GLN A 158 15.81 -14.57 22.02
C GLN A 158 15.47 -13.97 20.65
N ALA A 159 14.30 -14.31 20.09
CA ALA A 159 13.85 -13.79 18.81
C ALA A 159 13.56 -12.28 18.92
N VAL A 160 12.88 -11.87 19.99
CA VAL A 160 12.58 -10.47 20.29
C VAL A 160 13.87 -9.64 20.41
N GLY A 161 14.84 -10.12 21.19
CA GLY A 161 16.11 -9.44 21.42
C GLY A 161 16.91 -9.24 20.12
N ARG A 162 17.11 -10.33 19.36
CA ARG A 162 17.81 -10.24 18.05
C ARG A 162 17.13 -9.28 17.09
N TYR A 163 15.79 -9.24 17.08
CA TYR A 163 15.04 -8.37 16.17
C TYR A 163 15.12 -6.91 16.60
N TYR A 164 15.10 -6.65 17.92
CA TYR A 164 15.29 -5.32 18.49
C TYR A 164 16.68 -4.76 18.16
N ASP A 165 17.74 -5.54 18.43
CA ASP A 165 19.13 -5.15 18.16
C ASP A 165 19.32 -4.82 16.67
N PHE A 166 18.77 -5.67 15.80
CA PHE A 166 18.80 -5.44 14.36
C PHE A 166 18.14 -4.11 13.91
N ILE A 167 17.01 -3.74 14.50
CA ILE A 167 16.32 -2.49 14.16
C ILE A 167 17.09 -1.30 14.71
N LYS A 168 17.63 -1.42 15.92
CA LYS A 168 18.52 -0.43 16.51
C LYS A 168 19.71 -0.15 15.57
N ASP A 169 20.37 -1.20 15.09
CA ASP A 169 21.50 -1.08 14.16
C ASP A 169 21.09 -0.36 12.86
N ILE A 170 19.92 -0.65 12.28
CA ILE A 170 19.43 0.08 11.10
C ILE A 170 19.22 1.58 11.41
N ILE A 171 18.67 1.89 12.59
CA ILE A 171 18.44 3.29 12.99
C ILE A 171 19.76 4.04 13.19
N GLU A 172 20.72 3.43 13.88
CA GLU A 172 22.04 4.01 14.15
C GLU A 172 22.85 4.18 12.87
N ALA A 173 22.80 3.19 12.00
CA ALA A 173 23.59 3.19 10.78
C ALA A 173 23.12 4.24 9.76
N ASP A 174 21.88 4.74 9.87
CA ASP A 174 21.41 5.88 9.08
C ASP A 174 21.78 7.23 9.72
N LYS A 175 22.14 7.25 11.01
CA LYS A 175 22.67 8.43 11.72
C LYS A 175 24.17 8.65 11.44
N CYS A 176 24.93 7.59 11.11
CA CYS A 176 26.38 7.65 10.92
C CYS A 176 26.83 7.19 9.52
N SER A 177 27.53 8.05 8.79
CA SER A 177 28.01 7.79 7.41
C SER A 177 29.15 6.75 7.31
N LYS A 178 29.75 6.35 8.44
CA LYS A 178 30.86 5.37 8.52
C LYS A 178 30.48 4.09 9.26
N TYR A 179 29.20 3.81 9.47
CA TYR A 179 28.78 2.65 10.25
C TYR A 179 29.06 1.35 9.48
N GLU A 180 30.17 0.70 9.83
CA GLU A 180 30.37 -0.73 9.57
C GLU A 180 29.45 -1.50 10.50
N MET A 181 28.55 -2.26 9.90
CA MET A 181 27.54 -2.96 10.65
C MET A 181 28.17 -4.09 11.45
N SER A 182 28.03 -4.01 12.77
CA SER A 182 28.60 -4.94 13.75
C SER A 182 27.94 -6.32 13.76
N CYS A 183 26.91 -6.54 12.93
CA CYS A 183 26.25 -7.83 12.78
C CYS A 183 27.15 -8.84 12.03
N LEU A 184 28.08 -9.41 12.79
CA LEU A 184 28.88 -10.61 12.56
C LEU A 184 28.06 -11.72 11.88
N SER A 185 28.68 -12.38 10.88
CA SER A 185 28.28 -13.66 10.26
C SER A 185 26.77 -13.85 10.06
N LEU A 186 26.29 -13.60 8.83
CA LEU A 186 24.91 -13.86 8.43
C LEU A 186 24.53 -15.29 8.78
N PRO A 187 23.61 -15.49 9.73
CA PRO A 187 23.26 -16.83 10.12
C PRO A 187 22.45 -17.48 9.00
N GLU A 188 22.71 -18.75 8.70
CA GLU A 188 21.94 -19.50 7.72
C GLU A 188 20.98 -20.45 8.43
N GLY A 189 19.70 -20.40 8.04
CA GLY A 189 18.74 -21.48 8.33
C GLY A 189 17.40 -21.02 8.90
N THR A 190 17.34 -19.98 9.73
CA THR A 190 16.05 -19.56 10.32
C THR A 190 15.37 -18.43 9.54
N ARG A 191 14.05 -18.36 9.67
CA ARG A 191 13.21 -17.31 9.08
C ARG A 191 13.67 -15.88 9.46
N GLN A 192 14.12 -15.70 10.70
CA GLN A 192 14.52 -14.40 11.22
C GLN A 192 15.85 -13.94 10.62
N GLU A 193 16.77 -14.87 10.41
CA GLU A 193 18.09 -14.58 9.87
C GLU A 193 18.00 -14.21 8.39
N ASN A 194 17.11 -14.87 7.63
CA ASN A 194 16.75 -14.43 6.28
C ASN A 194 16.19 -13.01 6.25
N ILE A 195 15.33 -12.63 7.21
CA ILE A 195 14.79 -11.26 7.30
C ILE A 195 15.91 -10.26 7.49
N ILE A 196 16.81 -10.52 8.44
CA ILE A 196 17.97 -9.67 8.72
C ILE A 196 18.78 -9.52 7.43
N ARG A 197 19.25 -10.65 6.85
CA ARG A 197 20.04 -10.67 5.61
C ARG A 197 19.42 -9.85 4.48
N ASN A 198 18.16 -10.12 4.17
CA ASN A 198 17.50 -9.55 3.01
C ASN A 198 17.21 -8.06 3.18
N VAL A 199 16.87 -7.61 4.39
CA VAL A 199 16.67 -6.18 4.67
C VAL A 199 17.99 -5.41 4.58
N LEU A 200 19.11 -6.03 4.94
CA LEU A 200 20.44 -5.44 4.76
C LEU A 200 20.82 -5.30 3.30
N VAL A 201 20.50 -6.30 2.47
CA VAL A 201 20.65 -6.19 1.02
C VAL A 201 19.81 -5.03 0.48
N LEU A 202 18.54 -4.91 0.87
CA LEU A 202 17.68 -3.79 0.44
C LEU A 202 18.24 -2.43 0.88
N ARG A 203 18.78 -2.34 2.10
CA ARG A 203 19.41 -1.13 2.60
C ARG A 203 20.65 -0.75 1.77
N ARG A 204 21.53 -1.71 1.46
CA ARG A 204 22.70 -1.50 0.59
C ARG A 204 22.32 -1.06 -0.82
N LEU A 205 21.15 -1.47 -1.30
CA LEU A 205 20.58 -0.99 -2.57
C LEU A 205 20.02 0.43 -2.50
N GLY A 206 19.97 1.04 -1.31
CA GLY A 206 19.48 2.39 -1.08
C GLY A 206 18.01 2.48 -0.69
N VAL A 207 17.33 1.36 -0.40
CA VAL A 207 15.91 1.40 0.01
C VAL A 207 15.78 2.20 1.32
N PRO A 208 14.97 3.28 1.36
CA PRO A 208 14.82 4.14 2.53
C PRO A 208 14.33 3.39 3.76
N GLN A 209 14.82 3.80 4.93
CA GLN A 209 14.47 3.24 6.24
C GLN A 209 12.96 3.05 6.43
N LYS A 210 12.16 4.07 6.07
CA LYS A 210 10.70 4.02 6.16
C LYS A 210 10.10 2.84 5.41
N LEU A 211 10.63 2.52 4.22
CA LEU A 211 10.16 1.41 3.39
C LEU A 211 10.63 0.05 3.96
N LEU A 212 11.85 -0.02 4.50
CA LEU A 212 12.36 -1.21 5.20
C LEU A 212 11.50 -1.56 6.42
N PHE A 213 11.19 -0.57 7.27
CA PHE A 213 10.33 -0.80 8.44
C PHE A 213 8.92 -1.19 8.04
N SER A 214 8.38 -0.63 6.96
CA SER A 214 7.09 -1.08 6.41
C SER A 214 7.09 -2.55 6.00
N LEU A 215 8.23 -3.05 5.47
CA LEU A 215 8.40 -4.47 5.12
C LEU A 215 8.44 -5.36 6.37
N LEU A 216 9.20 -4.96 7.39
CA LEU A 216 9.29 -5.69 8.66
C LEU A 216 7.91 -5.84 9.33
N VAL A 217 7.14 -4.74 9.35
CA VAL A 217 5.79 -4.72 9.94
C VAL A 217 4.80 -5.53 9.10
N SER A 218 4.57 -5.15 7.84
CA SER A 218 3.42 -5.64 7.07
C SER A 218 3.71 -6.83 6.15
N SER A 219 4.98 -7.14 5.85
CA SER A 219 5.32 -8.09 4.79
C SER A 219 6.60 -8.89 5.04
N SER A 220 6.89 -9.21 6.30
CA SER A 220 8.12 -9.91 6.68
C SER A 220 8.30 -11.28 6.01
N HIS A 221 7.23 -11.88 5.48
CA HIS A 221 7.29 -13.16 4.74
C HIS A 221 8.01 -13.04 3.39
N ILE A 222 8.08 -11.84 2.82
CA ILE A 222 8.70 -11.57 1.51
C ILE A 222 10.21 -11.51 1.67
N VAL A 223 10.65 -10.85 2.73
CA VAL A 223 12.06 -10.78 3.10
C VAL A 223 12.51 -11.98 3.93
N SER A 224 11.68 -12.99 4.17
CA SER A 224 12.10 -14.20 4.90
C SER A 224 12.49 -15.39 4.01
N GLY A 225 12.33 -15.29 2.69
CA GLY A 225 12.78 -16.33 1.74
C GLY A 225 14.24 -16.16 1.35
N LYS A 226 14.91 -17.22 0.89
CA LYS A 226 16.29 -17.17 0.35
C LYS A 226 16.25 -16.96 -1.17
N GLU A 227 16.23 -18.05 -1.93
CA GLU A 227 16.29 -18.06 -3.41
C GLU A 227 15.19 -17.19 -4.05
N ARG A 228 13.94 -17.39 -3.63
CA ARG A 228 12.80 -16.63 -4.19
C ARG A 228 12.93 -15.11 -3.98
N PHE A 229 13.54 -14.69 -2.88
CA PHE A 229 13.76 -13.26 -2.61
C PHE A 229 14.81 -12.71 -3.58
N GLU A 230 15.93 -13.41 -3.75
CA GLU A 230 17.03 -13.02 -4.63
C GLU A 230 16.58 -12.95 -6.10
N ASP A 231 15.85 -13.96 -6.57
CA ASP A 231 15.29 -13.97 -7.92
C ASP A 231 14.32 -12.80 -8.15
N SER A 232 13.44 -12.55 -7.18
CA SER A 232 12.47 -11.45 -7.27
C SER A 232 13.16 -10.09 -7.25
N LEU A 233 14.18 -9.93 -6.40
CA LEU A 233 14.97 -8.71 -6.28
C LEU A 233 15.75 -8.45 -7.57
N LYS A 234 16.38 -9.48 -8.14
CA LYS A 234 17.09 -9.40 -9.41
C LYS A 234 16.15 -8.95 -10.53
N LYS A 235 14.96 -9.55 -10.64
CA LYS A 235 13.94 -9.17 -11.65
C LYS A 235 13.58 -7.69 -11.57
N ILE A 236 13.24 -7.17 -10.39
CA ILE A 236 12.83 -5.76 -10.27
C ILE A 236 13.98 -4.78 -10.50
N VAL A 237 15.22 -5.16 -10.15
CA VAL A 237 16.40 -4.34 -10.43
C VAL A 237 16.72 -4.35 -11.93
N ASP A 238 16.66 -5.50 -12.58
CA ASP A 238 16.83 -5.62 -14.04
C ASP A 238 15.76 -4.85 -14.82
N MET A 239 14.54 -4.76 -14.28
CA MET A 239 13.47 -3.92 -14.81
C MET A 239 13.74 -2.41 -14.60
N GLY A 240 14.68 -2.02 -13.73
CA GLY A 240 15.05 -0.63 -13.50
C GLY A 240 14.13 0.12 -12.53
N PHE A 241 13.52 -0.58 -11.57
CA PHE A 241 12.82 0.10 -10.47
C PHE A 241 13.81 0.89 -9.60
N ASN A 242 13.44 2.11 -9.21
CA ASN A 242 14.25 2.94 -8.32
C ASN A 242 14.07 2.48 -6.86
N PRO A 243 15.13 2.01 -6.16
CA PRO A 243 15.06 1.58 -4.75
C PRO A 243 14.50 2.62 -3.78
N ASN A 244 14.61 3.92 -4.12
CA ASN A 244 14.09 5.02 -3.29
C ASN A 244 12.57 5.21 -3.39
N SER A 245 11.91 4.50 -4.30
CA SER A 245 10.47 4.63 -4.56
C SER A 245 9.67 3.55 -3.83
N SER A 246 8.47 3.90 -3.33
CA SER A 246 7.54 2.88 -2.79
C SER A 246 7.19 1.80 -3.82
N LYS A 247 7.19 2.18 -5.11
CA LYS A 247 6.92 1.27 -6.23
C LYS A 247 7.93 0.13 -6.31
N PHE A 248 9.17 0.32 -5.87
CA PHE A 248 10.17 -0.75 -5.81
C PHE A 248 9.73 -1.82 -4.83
N VAL A 249 9.32 -1.42 -3.62
CA VAL A 249 8.81 -2.35 -2.62
C VAL A 249 7.51 -2.99 -3.10
N GLU A 250 6.57 -2.22 -3.66
CA GLU A 250 5.33 -2.76 -4.21
C GLU A 250 5.60 -3.81 -5.30
N ALA A 251 6.48 -3.52 -6.25
CA ALA A 251 6.87 -4.46 -7.31
C ALA A 251 7.54 -5.72 -6.74
N LEU A 252 8.44 -5.57 -5.77
CA LEU A 252 9.04 -6.71 -5.06
C LEU A 252 7.96 -7.61 -4.47
N ARG A 253 6.93 -7.02 -3.84
CA ARG A 253 5.82 -7.80 -3.26
C ARG A 253 5.07 -8.59 -4.31
N ILE A 254 4.77 -7.97 -5.43
CA ILE A 254 4.01 -8.62 -6.51
C ILE A 254 4.83 -9.74 -7.14
N VAL A 255 6.05 -9.47 -7.59
CA VAL A 255 6.93 -10.47 -8.23
C VAL A 255 7.26 -11.61 -7.29
N TYR A 256 7.44 -11.34 -5.99
CA TYR A 256 7.65 -12.40 -5.01
C TYR A 256 6.46 -13.33 -4.88
N GLN A 257 5.22 -12.88 -5.09
CA GLN A 257 4.02 -13.70 -4.86
C GLN A 257 3.57 -14.50 -6.07
N ILE A 258 3.78 -13.99 -7.28
CA ILE A 258 3.30 -14.60 -8.53
C ILE A 258 4.41 -15.43 -9.21
N SER A 259 4.02 -16.47 -9.93
CA SER A 259 4.97 -17.28 -10.71
C SER A 259 5.28 -16.65 -12.06
N ASP A 260 6.40 -17.04 -12.67
CA ASP A 260 6.75 -16.57 -14.01
C ASP A 260 5.72 -16.96 -15.06
N LYS A 261 5.10 -18.15 -14.93
CA LYS A 261 4.00 -18.57 -15.78
C LYS A 261 2.79 -17.64 -15.67
N THR A 262 2.40 -17.27 -14.45
CA THR A 262 1.30 -16.32 -14.23
C THR A 262 1.61 -14.93 -14.78
N ILE A 263 2.87 -14.48 -14.68
CA ILE A 263 3.30 -13.22 -15.32
C ILE A 263 3.14 -13.32 -16.83
N GLU A 264 3.64 -14.38 -17.44
CA GLU A 264 3.56 -14.63 -18.87
C GLU A 264 2.11 -14.68 -19.36
N ASP A 265 1.23 -15.42 -18.68
CA ASP A 265 -0.19 -15.54 -19.03
C ASP A 265 -0.90 -14.18 -18.98
N LYS A 266 -0.57 -13.35 -17.99
CA LYS A 266 -1.10 -11.98 -17.90
C LYS A 266 -0.58 -11.08 -19.00
N VAL A 267 0.72 -11.13 -19.32
CA VAL A 267 1.30 -10.37 -20.44
C VAL A 267 0.62 -10.76 -21.75
N ASN A 268 0.48 -12.06 -22.00
CA ASN A 268 -0.21 -12.60 -23.18
C ASN A 268 -1.68 -12.16 -23.23
N LEU A 269 -2.37 -12.11 -22.09
CA LEU A 269 -3.73 -11.59 -22.00
C LEU A 269 -3.77 -10.10 -22.40
N TYR A 270 -2.89 -9.27 -21.86
CA TYR A 270 -2.81 -7.85 -22.26
C TYR A 270 -2.50 -7.70 -23.76
N GLN A 271 -1.64 -8.53 -24.34
CA GLN A 271 -1.40 -8.52 -25.79
C GLN A 271 -2.67 -8.82 -26.60
N LYS A 272 -3.46 -9.81 -26.20
CA LYS A 272 -4.77 -10.09 -26.82
C LYS A 272 -5.76 -8.92 -26.68
N LEU A 273 -5.59 -8.08 -25.67
CA LEU A 273 -6.39 -6.87 -25.47
C LEU A 273 -5.89 -5.67 -26.31
N GLY A 274 -4.70 -5.76 -26.90
CA GLY A 274 -4.14 -4.74 -27.81
C GLY A 274 -2.94 -3.98 -27.26
N PHE A 275 -2.37 -4.38 -26.11
CA PHE A 275 -1.16 -3.76 -25.57
C PHE A 275 0.10 -4.43 -26.13
N SER A 276 1.17 -3.66 -26.36
CA SER A 276 2.49 -4.25 -26.60
C SER A 276 3.09 -4.80 -25.30
N VAL A 277 4.13 -5.64 -25.41
CA VAL A 277 4.85 -6.15 -24.22
C VAL A 277 5.49 -4.98 -23.46
N GLU A 278 6.02 -4.01 -24.21
CA GLU A 278 6.61 -2.78 -23.70
C GLU A 278 5.60 -1.96 -22.91
N ASP A 279 4.37 -1.79 -23.45
CA ASP A 279 3.29 -1.09 -22.76
C ASP A 279 2.98 -1.74 -21.40
N VAL A 280 2.92 -3.07 -21.33
CA VAL A 280 2.63 -3.79 -20.08
C VAL A 280 3.70 -3.51 -19.04
N TRP A 281 4.98 -3.50 -19.43
CA TRP A 281 6.07 -3.22 -18.51
C TRP A 281 6.14 -1.76 -18.07
N GLU A 282 5.84 -0.81 -18.96
CA GLU A 282 5.71 0.60 -18.60
C GLU A 282 4.55 0.83 -17.63
N MET A 283 3.40 0.20 -17.88
CA MET A 283 2.25 0.24 -16.98
C MET A 283 2.58 -0.39 -15.62
N PHE A 284 3.27 -1.52 -15.59
CA PHE A 284 3.70 -2.17 -14.35
C PHE A 284 4.68 -1.29 -13.55
N LYS A 285 5.63 -0.62 -14.21
CA LYS A 285 6.51 0.37 -13.56
C LYS A 285 5.74 1.55 -12.98
N LYS A 286 4.68 1.99 -13.68
CA LYS A 286 3.81 3.07 -13.22
C LYS A 286 2.92 2.63 -12.05
N TYR A 287 2.41 1.41 -12.10
CA TYR A 287 1.44 0.82 -11.17
C TYR A 287 1.71 -0.69 -10.97
N PRO A 288 2.53 -1.08 -9.98
CA PRO A 288 2.93 -2.47 -9.79
C PRO A 288 1.76 -3.45 -9.54
N PHE A 289 0.67 -2.96 -8.94
CA PHE A 289 -0.53 -3.76 -8.72
C PHE A 289 -1.23 -4.21 -10.01
N LEU A 290 -0.83 -3.71 -11.19
CA LEU A 290 -1.32 -4.17 -12.49
C LEU A 290 -1.29 -5.71 -12.61
N LEU A 291 -0.19 -6.34 -12.18
CA LEU A 291 -0.03 -7.80 -12.24
C LEU A 291 -0.71 -8.52 -11.06
N ALA A 292 -1.25 -7.81 -10.08
CA ALA A 292 -2.05 -8.40 -9.00
C ALA A 292 -3.51 -8.65 -9.44
N ILE A 293 -3.99 -7.94 -10.46
CA ILE A 293 -5.37 -8.02 -10.93
C ILE A 293 -5.62 -9.39 -11.60
N SER A 294 -6.72 -10.06 -11.25
CA SER A 294 -7.05 -11.36 -11.83
C SER A 294 -7.37 -11.25 -13.33
N GLU A 295 -7.10 -12.30 -14.08
CA GLU A 295 -7.42 -12.36 -15.52
C GLU A 295 -8.91 -12.16 -15.79
N LYS A 296 -9.78 -12.73 -14.93
CA LYS A 296 -11.23 -12.51 -14.97
C LYS A 296 -11.57 -11.03 -14.84
N ASN A 297 -10.94 -10.31 -13.91
CA ASN A 297 -11.21 -8.89 -13.70
C ASN A 297 -10.69 -8.04 -14.87
N ILE A 298 -9.52 -8.36 -15.41
CA ILE A 298 -8.96 -7.73 -16.61
C ILE A 298 -9.95 -7.86 -17.79
N MET A 299 -10.43 -9.08 -18.05
CA MET A 299 -11.37 -9.35 -19.14
C MET A 299 -12.74 -8.67 -18.92
N ASN A 300 -13.26 -8.70 -17.70
CA ASN A 300 -14.51 -8.04 -17.36
C ASN A 300 -14.43 -6.52 -17.52
N SER A 301 -13.29 -5.93 -17.14
CA SER A 301 -13.02 -4.51 -17.35
C SER A 301 -13.05 -4.17 -18.84
N PHE A 302 -12.28 -4.91 -19.66
CA PHE A 302 -12.29 -4.75 -21.11
C PHE A 302 -13.71 -4.83 -21.70
N LYS A 303 -14.47 -5.89 -21.38
CA LYS A 303 -15.86 -6.05 -21.83
C LYS A 303 -16.76 -4.90 -21.41
N THR A 304 -16.56 -4.36 -20.21
CA THR A 304 -17.33 -3.22 -19.72
C THR A 304 -17.09 -1.98 -20.58
N PHE A 305 -15.84 -1.66 -20.88
CA PHE A 305 -15.52 -0.53 -21.76
C PHE A 305 -16.08 -0.73 -23.18
N MET A 306 -15.97 -1.93 -23.75
CA MET A 306 -16.58 -2.20 -25.07
C MET A 306 -18.11 -2.02 -25.04
N SER A 307 -18.79 -2.45 -23.96
CA SER A 307 -20.25 -2.27 -23.82
C SER A 307 -20.69 -0.80 -23.70
N LEU A 308 -19.76 0.09 -23.35
CA LEU A 308 -19.97 1.53 -23.24
C LEU A 308 -19.55 2.27 -24.53
N SER A 309 -19.40 1.55 -25.65
CA SER A 309 -19.03 2.07 -26.96
C SER A 309 -17.60 2.62 -27.08
N PHE A 310 -16.72 2.35 -26.12
CA PHE A 310 -15.30 2.65 -26.30
C PHE A 310 -14.70 1.69 -27.34
N THR A 311 -13.85 2.21 -28.22
CA THR A 311 -13.06 1.38 -29.12
C THR A 311 -11.91 0.71 -28.38
N ARG A 312 -11.34 -0.34 -28.97
CA ARG A 312 -10.16 -1.01 -28.42
C ARG A 312 -8.97 -0.05 -28.27
N ASP A 313 -8.74 0.81 -29.25
CA ASP A 313 -7.61 1.75 -29.24
C ASP A 313 -7.79 2.83 -28.16
N GLU A 314 -9.01 3.32 -27.97
CA GLU A 314 -9.36 4.23 -26.87
C GLU A 314 -9.11 3.57 -25.52
N PHE A 315 -9.56 2.32 -25.35
CA PHE A 315 -9.30 1.55 -24.13
C PHE A 315 -7.80 1.40 -23.85
N VAL A 316 -7.01 0.99 -24.86
CA VAL A 316 -5.55 0.84 -24.73
C VAL A 316 -4.90 2.16 -24.35
N ARG A 317 -5.21 3.25 -25.06
CA ARG A 317 -4.67 4.60 -24.79
C ARG A 317 -4.98 5.05 -23.36
N MET A 318 -6.22 4.84 -22.95
CA MET A 318 -6.74 5.22 -21.64
C MET A 318 -6.07 4.44 -20.50
N VAL A 319 -5.95 3.12 -20.63
CA VAL A 319 -5.30 2.26 -19.62
C VAL A 319 -3.79 2.51 -19.57
N LYS A 320 -3.12 2.75 -20.69
CA LYS A 320 -1.70 3.17 -20.70
C LYS A 320 -1.50 4.44 -19.87
N HIS A 321 -2.37 5.42 -20.05
CA HIS A 321 -2.29 6.67 -19.30
C HIS A 321 -2.68 6.49 -17.81
N CYS A 322 -3.61 5.59 -17.51
CA CYS A 322 -4.19 5.40 -16.18
C CYS A 322 -4.41 3.90 -15.89
N PRO A 323 -3.34 3.13 -15.58
CA PRO A 323 -3.43 1.67 -15.45
C PRO A 323 -4.40 1.22 -14.35
N GLN A 324 -4.64 2.05 -13.34
CA GLN A 324 -5.60 1.80 -12.27
C GLN A 324 -7.04 1.69 -12.77
N SER A 325 -7.37 2.19 -13.97
CA SER A 325 -8.71 2.10 -14.54
C SER A 325 -9.17 0.65 -14.74
N ILE A 326 -8.23 -0.28 -14.96
CA ILE A 326 -8.54 -1.68 -15.18
C ILE A 326 -9.03 -2.40 -13.92
N GLY A 327 -8.67 -1.88 -12.73
CA GLY A 327 -9.09 -2.41 -11.44
C GLY A 327 -10.43 -1.87 -10.94
N LEU A 328 -11.07 -0.95 -11.69
CA LEU A 328 -12.36 -0.37 -11.31
C LEU A 328 -13.51 -1.36 -11.48
N SER A 329 -14.54 -1.23 -10.64
CA SER A 329 -15.75 -2.04 -10.79
C SER A 329 -16.54 -1.63 -12.02
N ALA A 330 -17.17 -2.60 -12.69
CA ALA A 330 -17.97 -2.35 -13.88
C ALA A 330 -19.12 -1.38 -13.62
N GLU A 331 -19.79 -1.52 -12.47
CA GLU A 331 -20.87 -0.63 -12.04
C GLU A 331 -20.41 0.83 -11.93
N LEU A 332 -19.24 1.07 -11.33
CA LEU A 332 -18.70 2.42 -11.17
C LEU A 332 -18.37 3.05 -12.52
N VAL A 333 -17.75 2.30 -13.43
CA VAL A 333 -17.40 2.78 -14.78
C VAL A 333 -18.67 3.10 -15.57
N LYS A 334 -19.67 2.22 -15.55
CA LYS A 334 -20.96 2.43 -16.22
C LYS A 334 -21.69 3.66 -15.69
N LYS A 335 -21.95 3.72 -14.37
CA LYS A 335 -22.67 4.83 -13.72
C LYS A 335 -22.04 6.19 -14.04
N LYS A 336 -20.70 6.28 -13.99
CA LYS A 336 -19.99 7.54 -14.27
C LYS A 336 -20.01 7.90 -15.76
N THR A 337 -19.79 6.93 -16.64
CA THR A 337 -19.82 7.16 -18.09
C THR A 337 -21.21 7.61 -18.53
N GLU A 338 -22.27 6.90 -18.12
CA GLU A 338 -23.66 7.23 -18.43
C GLU A 338 -24.04 8.62 -17.93
N PHE A 339 -23.67 8.98 -16.70
CA PHE A 339 -23.91 10.33 -16.18
C PHE A 339 -23.21 11.39 -17.02
N LEU A 340 -21.92 11.21 -17.32
CA LEU A 340 -21.13 12.17 -18.09
C LEU A 340 -21.70 12.36 -19.51
N MET A 341 -22.06 11.27 -20.18
CA MET A 341 -22.68 11.34 -21.51
C MET A 341 -24.06 12.01 -21.46
N LYS A 342 -24.91 11.66 -20.48
CA LYS A 342 -26.22 12.29 -20.28
C LYS A 342 -26.11 13.78 -19.92
N SER A 343 -25.01 14.20 -19.29
CA SER A 343 -24.82 15.58 -18.90
C SER A 343 -24.67 16.53 -20.09
N ARG A 344 -24.29 16.03 -21.28
CA ARG A 344 -23.97 16.80 -22.49
C ARG A 344 -22.83 17.83 -22.34
N ILE A 345 -22.11 17.79 -21.22
CA ILE A 345 -20.92 18.62 -20.97
C ILE A 345 -19.66 17.89 -21.46
N CYS A 346 -19.70 16.56 -21.52
CA CYS A 346 -18.57 15.68 -21.75
C CYS A 346 -18.85 14.74 -22.91
N SER A 347 -17.89 14.61 -23.82
CA SER A 347 -17.88 13.59 -24.87
C SER A 347 -17.11 12.34 -24.42
N LEU A 348 -17.24 11.25 -25.18
CA LEU A 348 -16.47 10.03 -24.92
C LEU A 348 -14.96 10.30 -25.07
N GLU A 349 -14.55 11.10 -26.05
CA GLU A 349 -13.15 11.46 -26.29
C GLU A 349 -12.55 12.27 -25.12
N ASP A 350 -13.35 13.11 -24.46
CA ASP A 350 -12.92 13.81 -23.24
C ASP A 350 -12.59 12.84 -22.10
N VAL A 351 -13.37 11.76 -21.96
CA VAL A 351 -13.15 10.70 -20.97
C VAL A 351 -11.89 9.90 -21.31
N VAL A 352 -11.70 9.55 -22.59
CA VAL A 352 -10.51 8.84 -23.08
C VAL A 352 -9.24 9.66 -22.85
N SER A 353 -9.32 10.97 -23.06
CA SER A 353 -8.22 11.90 -22.80
C SER A 353 -7.93 12.08 -21.31
N ASN A 354 -8.93 11.90 -20.43
CA ASN A 354 -8.82 12.14 -19.00
C ASN A 354 -9.40 11.02 -18.12
N PRO A 355 -8.88 9.78 -18.18
CA PRO A 355 -9.40 8.63 -17.43
C PRO A 355 -9.36 8.78 -15.91
N ALA A 356 -8.60 9.74 -15.39
CA ALA A 356 -8.60 10.09 -13.98
C ALA A 356 -10.00 10.47 -13.47
N VAL A 357 -10.93 10.86 -14.36
CA VAL A 357 -12.32 11.15 -14.02
C VAL A 357 -12.98 10.01 -13.26
N PHE A 358 -12.64 8.76 -13.55
CA PHE A 358 -13.19 7.61 -12.85
C PHE A 358 -12.71 7.50 -11.39
N GLY A 359 -11.62 8.17 -11.03
CA GLY A 359 -11.12 8.26 -9.65
C GLY A 359 -11.87 9.26 -8.77
N TYR A 360 -12.61 10.22 -9.35
CA TYR A 360 -13.32 11.24 -8.58
C TYR A 360 -14.70 10.77 -8.09
N SER A 361 -15.16 11.30 -6.95
CA SER A 361 -16.51 11.01 -6.45
C SER A 361 -17.55 11.56 -7.43
N LEU A 362 -18.52 10.73 -7.79
CA LEU A 362 -19.62 11.14 -8.66
C LEU A 362 -20.46 12.21 -7.94
N GLU A 363 -20.89 11.91 -6.73
CA GLU A 363 -21.84 12.69 -5.95
C GLU A 363 -21.19 13.96 -5.38
N LYS A 364 -19.95 13.89 -4.90
CA LYS A 364 -19.29 15.02 -4.22
C LYS A 364 -18.50 15.92 -5.14
N ARG A 365 -18.20 15.51 -6.38
CA ARG A 365 -17.34 16.28 -7.28
C ARG A 365 -17.88 16.38 -8.70
N ILE A 366 -18.20 15.25 -9.34
CA ILE A 366 -18.60 15.28 -10.76
C ILE A 366 -19.97 15.95 -10.93
N VAL A 367 -20.98 15.50 -10.18
CA VAL A 367 -22.37 16.01 -10.28
C VAL A 367 -22.45 17.52 -9.99
N PRO A 368 -21.93 18.05 -8.86
CA PRO A 368 -22.08 19.47 -8.56
C PRO A 368 -21.42 20.37 -9.60
N ARG A 369 -20.23 19.99 -10.08
CA ARG A 369 -19.51 20.76 -11.11
C ARG A 369 -20.23 20.70 -12.45
N CYS A 370 -20.75 19.55 -12.84
CA CYS A 370 -21.56 19.44 -14.04
C CYS A 370 -22.82 20.32 -13.97
N ASN A 371 -23.48 20.40 -12.82
CA ASN A 371 -24.67 21.23 -12.65
C ASN A 371 -24.36 22.73 -12.72
N VAL A 372 -23.25 23.18 -12.11
CA VAL A 372 -22.77 24.58 -12.24
C VAL A 372 -22.52 24.93 -13.70
N ILE A 373 -21.82 24.07 -14.45
CA ILE A 373 -21.52 24.33 -15.86
C ILE A 373 -22.80 24.34 -16.71
N LYS A 374 -23.76 23.43 -16.45
CA LYS A 374 -25.06 23.46 -17.14
C LYS A 374 -25.82 24.76 -16.87
N ALA A 375 -25.85 25.24 -15.63
CA ALA A 375 -26.51 26.51 -15.30
C ALA A 375 -25.87 27.69 -16.05
N LEU A 376 -24.53 27.70 -16.12
CA LEU A 376 -23.80 28.70 -16.92
C LEU A 376 -24.11 28.61 -18.42
N MET A 377 -24.21 27.39 -18.97
CA MET A 377 -24.55 27.18 -20.39
C MET A 377 -25.96 27.67 -20.71
N LEU A 378 -26.93 27.43 -19.82
CA LEU A 378 -28.31 27.93 -19.98
C LEU A 378 -28.38 29.46 -19.97
N LYS A 379 -27.44 30.12 -19.29
CA LYS A 379 -27.31 31.58 -19.24
C LYS A 379 -26.41 32.16 -20.35
N GLY A 380 -26.09 31.38 -21.38
CA GLY A 380 -25.34 31.83 -22.56
C GLY A 380 -23.82 31.70 -22.46
N GLY A 381 -23.29 31.01 -21.44
CA GLY A 381 -21.86 30.73 -21.32
C GLY A 381 -21.37 29.63 -22.28
N GLY A 382 -20.14 29.76 -22.79
CA GLY A 382 -19.50 28.74 -23.62
C GLY A 382 -19.10 27.48 -22.86
N ILE A 383 -18.95 26.35 -23.56
CA ILE A 383 -18.55 25.05 -23.00
C ILE A 383 -17.06 25.06 -22.65
N PRO A 384 -16.66 24.94 -21.38
CA PRO A 384 -15.25 24.87 -21.00
C PRO A 384 -14.67 23.46 -21.18
N SER A 385 -13.34 23.36 -21.20
CA SER A 385 -12.65 22.06 -21.29
C SER A 385 -12.99 21.15 -20.09
N VAL A 386 -13.51 19.95 -20.39
CA VAL A 386 -13.94 18.93 -19.42
C VAL A 386 -12.82 18.48 -18.50
N GLY A 387 -11.63 18.24 -19.08
CA GLY A 387 -10.45 17.82 -18.32
C GLY A 387 -10.14 18.80 -17.19
N TYR A 388 -10.23 20.11 -17.47
CA TYR A 388 -10.01 21.13 -16.46
C TYR A 388 -11.13 21.19 -15.41
N ILE A 389 -12.39 21.11 -15.85
CA ILE A 389 -13.58 21.18 -14.98
C ILE A 389 -13.52 20.11 -13.88
N LEU A 390 -13.20 18.86 -14.22
CA LEU A 390 -13.31 17.73 -13.29
C LEU A 390 -12.04 17.50 -12.45
N VAL A 391 -10.87 17.90 -12.96
CA VAL A 391 -9.58 17.63 -12.31
C VAL A 391 -9.18 18.70 -11.29
N CYS A 392 -9.48 19.98 -11.56
CA CYS A 392 -8.98 21.09 -10.74
C CYS A 392 -9.47 21.04 -9.27
N ARG A 393 -8.77 21.75 -8.37
CA ARG A 393 -9.17 21.91 -6.96
C ARG A 393 -10.44 22.76 -6.84
N ASP A 394 -11.20 22.59 -5.76
CA ASP A 394 -12.49 23.28 -5.59
C ASP A 394 -12.31 24.80 -5.62
N GLU A 395 -11.30 25.34 -4.96
CA GLU A 395 -11.00 26.77 -4.98
C GLU A 395 -10.77 27.31 -6.40
N VAL A 396 -10.00 26.57 -7.21
CA VAL A 396 -9.71 26.93 -8.60
C VAL A 396 -10.98 26.85 -9.45
N PHE A 397 -11.81 25.85 -9.23
CA PHE A 397 -13.11 25.71 -9.90
C PHE A 397 -14.03 26.89 -9.55
N LEU A 398 -14.20 27.17 -8.27
CA LEU A 398 -15.07 28.23 -7.75
C LEU A 398 -14.62 29.60 -8.24
N ASN A 399 -13.32 29.92 -8.20
CA ASN A 399 -12.82 31.20 -8.67
C ASN A 399 -13.07 31.40 -10.18
N ARG A 400 -12.93 30.34 -10.99
CA ARG A 400 -13.05 30.44 -12.45
C ARG A 400 -14.48 30.34 -12.99
N TYR A 401 -15.37 29.64 -12.29
CA TYR A 401 -16.71 29.35 -12.80
C TYR A 401 -17.84 29.90 -11.93
N VAL A 402 -17.55 30.29 -10.68
CA VAL A 402 -18.59 30.78 -9.76
C VAL A 402 -18.33 32.24 -9.40
N ARG A 403 -17.19 32.58 -8.80
CA ARG A 403 -16.91 33.91 -8.23
C ARG A 403 -16.47 34.97 -9.23
N LYS A 404 -16.20 34.61 -10.48
CA LYS A 404 -15.75 35.55 -11.52
C LYS A 404 -16.86 36.48 -12.05
N HIS A 405 -18.11 36.22 -11.69
CA HIS A 405 -19.27 36.94 -12.19
C HIS A 405 -19.55 38.14 -11.28
N ASP A 406 -19.80 39.31 -11.87
CA ASP A 406 -20.10 40.53 -11.11
C ASP A 406 -21.52 40.50 -10.49
N ASP A 407 -22.41 39.70 -11.07
CA ASP A 407 -23.77 39.46 -10.57
C ASP A 407 -23.74 38.59 -9.30
N LYS A 408 -23.99 39.22 -8.15
CA LYS A 408 -24.00 38.57 -6.84
C LYS A 408 -25.10 37.52 -6.68
N GLU A 409 -26.23 37.68 -7.35
CA GLU A 409 -27.33 36.70 -7.29
C GLU A 409 -26.96 35.44 -8.06
N LEU A 410 -26.37 35.62 -9.25
CA LEU A 410 -25.80 34.52 -10.03
C LEU A 410 -24.71 33.77 -9.25
N VAL A 411 -23.81 34.49 -8.59
CA VAL A 411 -22.76 33.86 -7.75
C VAL A 411 -23.38 33.04 -6.63
N ALA A 412 -24.40 33.56 -5.94
CA ALA A 412 -25.09 32.85 -4.86
C ALA A 412 -25.82 31.58 -5.36
N GLU A 413 -26.51 31.68 -6.50
CA GLU A 413 -27.18 30.54 -7.13
C GLU A 413 -26.18 29.43 -7.52
N LEU A 414 -25.08 29.79 -8.19
CA LEU A 414 -24.05 28.83 -8.60
C LEU A 414 -23.34 28.20 -7.39
N MET A 415 -23.14 28.97 -6.31
CA MET A 415 -22.64 28.42 -5.04
C MET A 415 -23.61 27.41 -4.44
N ALA A 416 -24.91 27.70 -4.41
CA ALA A 416 -25.94 26.78 -3.90
C ALA A 416 -26.01 25.48 -4.73
N ILE A 417 -25.88 25.57 -6.06
CA ILE A 417 -25.80 24.40 -6.93
C ILE A 417 -24.53 23.57 -6.64
N PHE A 418 -23.40 24.23 -6.35
CA PHE A 418 -22.14 23.57 -6.04
C PHE A 418 -22.16 22.88 -4.66
N THR A 419 -22.78 23.49 -3.65
CA THR A 419 -22.91 22.93 -2.29
C THR A 419 -24.04 21.92 -2.17
N GLY A 420 -25.01 21.96 -3.09
CA GLY A 420 -26.20 21.11 -3.07
C GLY A 420 -27.33 21.65 -2.19
N GLU A 421 -27.29 22.92 -1.80
CA GLU A 421 -28.24 23.57 -0.87
C GLU A 421 -29.55 24.05 -1.52
N GLY A 422 -29.92 23.53 -2.69
CA GLY A 422 -31.13 23.96 -3.42
C GLY A 422 -31.90 22.85 -4.14
N ALA A 423 -31.61 21.57 -3.86
CA ALA A 423 -32.32 20.44 -4.43
C ALA A 423 -32.98 19.62 -3.32
N SER A 424 -34.10 20.14 -2.81
CA SER A 424 -35.08 19.40 -2.00
C SER A 424 -36.27 19.03 -2.87
#